data_AF-B6Y753-F1
#
_entry.id   AF-B6Y753-F1
#
_cell.length_a   1.000
_cell.length_b   1.000
_cell.length_c   1.000
_cell.angle_alpha   90.00
_cell.angle_beta   90.00
_cell.angle_gamma   90.00
#
_symmetry.space_group_name_H-M   'P 1'
#
loop_
_entity.id
_entity.type
_entity.pdbx_description
1 polymer ?
#
loop_
_entity_poly.entity_id
_entity_poly.type
_entity_poly.pdbx_seq_one_letter_code
_entity_poly.pdbx_strand_id
1 'polypeptide(L)'
;MLDIVKTNKLGVKVMTINRQVNKNISKDEYFNNKHIIEVKDLNIKVEVHSHDLRTSKVAHIESEIRETATNFKDAFKLEPGSSEQTFKIYVFDDKADYTHLGGSERFGSYLGDEGGKCYYKGEADVFAEMYVYQQGGVHNLQHEFAHGLTYLATGGKSLPTVLMEGIADYFEHHSDHKFNAQGSSIDKTEAANLDLGGILNLQYSANGEENSLVYKTGHALIMYLQEKDPSLLRDYLDALRQGNSDESKSFLKDIKGHDADFKSWLAENDTETAMEHLNALQVTKGDFIATGQEIVGGEIKNISYYKANIEKIDGENVGSFSPVEHVAFYDVARAVNRATNDTLDISKEYHFLKAVKTTDGQVKLTYSDQQGNEYQNSQEYKMQALRILSKYGENLTMMGKKT
;
A
#
# COMPACT_ATOMS: atom_id res chain seq x y z
N MET A 1 37.91 20.81 10.12
CA MET A 1 38.02 20.46 11.56
C MET A 1 37.34 19.11 11.69
N LEU A 2 38.16 18.06 11.84
CA LEU A 2 37.87 16.64 12.10
C LEU A 2 36.67 15.97 11.39
N ASP A 3 36.96 15.44 10.20
CA ASP A 3 36.23 14.33 9.59
C ASP A 3 36.50 13.03 10.34
N ILE A 4 35.45 12.37 10.83
CA ILE A 4 35.55 10.99 11.33
C ILE A 4 35.26 10.06 10.16
N VAL A 5 36.34 9.56 9.55
CA VAL A 5 36.31 8.48 8.57
C VAL A 5 36.27 7.14 9.32
N LYS A 6 35.15 6.42 9.23
CA LYS A 6 35.10 4.99 9.56
C LYS A 6 35.16 4.17 8.27
N THR A 7 36.30 3.55 8.02
CA THR A 7 36.52 2.57 6.96
C THR A 7 36.05 1.19 7.42
N ASN A 8 35.07 0.61 6.72
CA ASN A 8 34.81 -0.84 6.79
C ASN A 8 35.69 -1.57 5.77
N LYS A 9 36.26 -2.69 6.19
CA LYS A 9 37.06 -3.61 5.38
C LYS A 9 36.18 -4.30 4.35
N LEU A 10 36.01 -3.66 3.20
CA LEU A 10 35.74 -4.19 1.85
C LEU A 10 35.38 -2.96 1.02
N GLY A 11 36.27 -2.56 0.11
CA GLY A 11 36.23 -1.29 -0.62
C GLY A 11 35.11 -1.16 -1.65
N VAL A 12 33.85 -1.34 -1.23
CA VAL A 12 32.68 -0.98 -2.02
C VAL A 12 32.12 0.31 -1.44
N LYS A 13 32.37 1.43 -2.13
CA LYS A 13 31.63 2.67 -1.93
C LYS A 13 30.16 2.40 -2.31
N VAL A 14 29.29 2.21 -1.35
CA VAL A 14 27.86 2.42 -1.57
C VAL A 14 27.69 3.93 -1.70
N MET A 15 27.64 4.44 -2.93
CA MET A 15 27.15 5.78 -3.20
C MET A 15 25.64 5.77 -2.94
N THR A 16 25.23 6.15 -1.73
CA THR A 16 23.90 6.73 -1.57
C THR A 16 23.94 8.07 -2.30
N ILE A 17 23.42 8.12 -3.53
CA ILE A 17 23.21 9.40 -4.21
C ILE A 17 22.07 10.07 -3.44
N ASN A 18 22.42 10.85 -2.41
CA ASN A 18 21.50 11.82 -1.85
C ASN A 18 21.23 12.85 -2.94
N ARG A 19 20.18 12.65 -3.74
CA ARG A 19 19.66 13.68 -4.65
C ARG A 19 19.37 14.90 -3.78
N GLN A 20 20.18 15.94 -3.91
CA GLN A 20 19.91 17.19 -3.21
C GLN A 20 18.72 17.85 -3.88
N VAL A 21 17.59 17.90 -3.17
CA VAL A 21 16.40 18.65 -3.59
C VAL A 21 16.80 20.10 -3.80
N ASN A 22 16.60 20.63 -5.01
CA ASN A 22 16.88 22.03 -5.31
C ASN A 22 15.79 22.93 -4.72
N LYS A 23 15.94 23.30 -3.45
CA LYS A 23 14.97 24.13 -2.71
C LYS A 23 14.73 25.53 -3.28
N ASN A 24 15.51 25.96 -4.29
CA ASN A 24 15.37 27.27 -4.91
C ASN A 24 14.53 27.28 -6.20
N ILE A 25 14.13 26.11 -6.72
CA ILE A 25 13.24 26.04 -7.89
C ILE A 25 11.84 26.57 -7.55
N SER A 26 11.19 27.27 -8.48
CA SER A 26 9.78 27.66 -8.36
C SER A 26 8.83 26.57 -8.85
N LYS A 27 7.54 26.69 -8.51
CA LYS A 27 6.50 25.74 -8.95
C LYS A 27 6.44 25.62 -10.48
N ASP A 28 6.43 26.75 -11.19
CA ASP A 28 6.33 26.76 -12.66
C ASP A 28 7.61 26.24 -13.33
N GLU A 29 8.78 26.47 -12.73
CA GLU A 29 10.06 25.92 -13.23
C GLU A 29 10.15 24.40 -13.03
N TYR A 30 9.61 23.89 -11.92
CA TYR A 30 9.58 22.45 -11.64
C TYR A 30 8.54 21.76 -12.54
N PHE A 31 7.30 22.26 -12.57
CA PHE A 31 6.23 21.72 -13.41
C PHE A 31 6.24 22.32 -14.82
N ASN A 32 7.35 22.15 -15.52
CA ASN A 32 7.59 22.76 -16.83
C ASN A 32 6.93 22.02 -18.00
N ASN A 33 6.37 20.82 -17.76
CA ASN A 33 5.65 20.03 -18.75
C ASN A 33 4.16 19.92 -18.42
N LYS A 34 3.32 20.07 -19.44
CA LYS A 34 1.86 19.95 -19.34
C LYS A 34 1.34 18.95 -20.36
N HIS A 35 0.52 18.02 -19.89
CA HIS A 35 -0.24 17.08 -20.71
C HIS A 35 -1.74 17.27 -20.45
N ILE A 36 -2.56 17.15 -21.49
CA ILE A 36 -4.02 17.36 -21.40
C ILE A 36 -4.73 16.07 -21.73
N ILE A 37 -5.62 15.64 -20.82
CA ILE A 37 -6.47 14.47 -20.98
C ILE A 37 -7.92 14.92 -20.93
N GLU A 38 -8.67 14.61 -21.98
CA GLU A 38 -10.10 14.95 -22.07
C GLU A 38 -10.97 13.74 -21.69
N VAL A 39 -11.81 13.88 -20.67
CA VAL A 39 -12.87 12.94 -20.33
C VAL A 39 -14.19 13.51 -20.85
N LYS A 40 -14.39 13.37 -22.16
CA LYS A 40 -15.48 14.02 -22.92
C LYS A 40 -16.86 13.70 -22.37
N ASP A 41 -17.07 12.46 -21.97
CA ASP A 41 -18.35 11.94 -21.45
C ASP A 41 -18.83 12.62 -20.18
N LEU A 42 -17.92 13.28 -19.44
CA LEU A 42 -18.23 14.03 -18.22
C LEU A 42 -17.99 15.54 -18.38
N ASN A 43 -17.57 15.99 -19.57
CA ASN A 43 -17.14 17.36 -19.81
C ASN A 43 -16.00 17.79 -18.87
N ILE A 44 -15.01 16.92 -18.67
CA ILE A 44 -13.86 17.15 -17.78
C ILE A 44 -12.58 17.26 -18.61
N LYS A 45 -11.77 18.27 -18.32
CA LYS A 45 -10.40 18.43 -18.80
C LYS A 45 -9.43 18.24 -17.64
N VAL A 46 -8.52 17.28 -17.77
CA VAL A 46 -7.45 17.05 -16.78
C VAL A 46 -6.13 17.58 -17.34
N GLU A 47 -5.50 18.49 -16.60
CA GLU A 47 -4.18 19.04 -16.89
C GLU A 47 -3.16 18.38 -15.97
N VAL A 48 -2.30 17.54 -16.53
CA VAL A 48 -1.21 16.88 -15.81
C VAL A 48 0.06 17.72 -15.96
N HIS A 49 0.48 18.31 -14.85
CA HIS A 49 1.67 19.14 -14.70
C HIS A 49 2.79 18.30 -14.09
N SER A 50 3.95 18.24 -14.75
CA SER A 50 5.06 17.37 -14.34
C SER A 50 6.43 17.97 -14.71
N HIS A 51 7.50 17.40 -14.14
CA HIS A 51 8.88 17.71 -14.50
C HIS A 51 9.41 16.69 -15.52
N ASP A 52 9.88 15.51 -15.08
CA ASP A 52 10.52 14.51 -15.95
C ASP A 52 9.68 13.22 -16.11
N LEU A 53 8.44 13.37 -16.59
CA LEU A 53 7.54 12.23 -16.74
C LEU A 53 7.76 11.51 -18.09
N ARG A 54 8.19 10.24 -18.03
CA ARG A 54 8.39 9.41 -19.22
C ARG A 54 7.07 9.21 -19.97
N THR A 55 7.10 9.15 -21.30
CA THR A 55 5.91 8.95 -22.15
C THR A 55 5.08 7.72 -21.76
N SER A 56 5.72 6.61 -21.38
CA SER A 56 5.01 5.41 -20.92
C SER A 56 4.21 5.64 -19.64
N LYS A 57 4.67 6.53 -18.76
CA LYS A 57 3.93 6.93 -17.56
C LYS A 57 2.77 7.86 -17.89
N VAL A 58 2.91 8.72 -18.89
CA VAL A 58 1.80 9.58 -19.36
C VAL A 58 0.62 8.72 -19.84
N ALA A 59 0.90 7.69 -20.66
CA ALA A 59 -0.14 6.79 -21.14
C ALA A 59 -0.83 6.01 -20.00
N HIS A 60 -0.07 5.63 -18.96
CA HIS A 60 -0.63 4.96 -17.79
C HIS A 60 -1.52 5.90 -16.96
N ILE A 61 -1.06 7.13 -16.71
CA ILE A 61 -1.86 8.19 -16.06
C ILE A 61 -3.16 8.44 -16.81
N GLU A 62 -3.09 8.54 -18.15
CA GLU A 62 -4.29 8.69 -18.97
C GLU A 62 -5.26 7.51 -18.82
N SER A 63 -4.73 6.27 -18.79
CA SER A 63 -5.54 5.08 -18.55
C SER A 63 -6.22 5.13 -17.18
N GLU A 64 -5.47 5.39 -16.11
CA GLU A 64 -5.98 5.44 -14.73
C GLU A 64 -7.05 6.52 -14.56
N ILE A 65 -6.83 7.73 -15.12
CA ILE A 65 -7.82 8.82 -15.10
C ILE A 65 -9.10 8.42 -15.82
N ARG A 66 -8.99 7.84 -17.03
CA ARG A 66 -10.16 7.44 -17.82
C ARG A 66 -10.93 6.31 -17.17
N GLU A 67 -10.21 5.34 -16.61
CA GLU A 67 -10.78 4.21 -15.88
C GLU A 67 -11.52 4.68 -14.63
N THR A 68 -10.87 5.47 -13.77
CA THR A 68 -11.52 6.02 -12.57
C THR A 68 -12.74 6.86 -12.92
N ALA A 69 -12.66 7.73 -13.93
CA ALA A 69 -13.82 8.52 -14.36
C ALA A 69 -14.98 7.64 -14.86
N THR A 70 -14.68 6.59 -15.63
CA THR A 70 -15.69 5.67 -16.17
C THR A 70 -16.35 4.89 -15.04
N ASN A 71 -15.56 4.29 -14.15
CA ASN A 71 -16.06 3.52 -13.01
C ASN A 71 -16.85 4.41 -12.04
N PHE A 72 -16.39 5.65 -11.80
CA PHE A 72 -17.10 6.62 -10.97
C PHE A 72 -18.46 6.99 -11.58
N LYS A 73 -18.46 7.30 -12.88
CA LYS A 73 -19.69 7.58 -13.64
C LYS A 73 -20.65 6.41 -13.56
N ASP A 74 -20.18 5.19 -13.70
CA ASP A 74 -21.04 4.01 -13.71
C ASP A 74 -21.63 3.70 -12.34
N ALA A 75 -20.83 3.83 -11.27
CA ALA A 75 -21.25 3.63 -9.89
C ALA A 75 -22.24 4.71 -9.42
N PHE A 76 -21.95 5.98 -9.71
CA PHE A 76 -22.69 7.12 -9.17
C PHE A 76 -23.55 7.86 -10.17
N LYS A 77 -23.69 7.35 -11.39
CA LYS A 77 -24.45 8.00 -12.48
C LYS A 77 -24.11 9.48 -12.62
N LEU A 78 -22.80 9.78 -12.56
CA LEU A 78 -22.32 11.14 -12.65
C LEU A 78 -22.66 11.71 -14.03
N GLU A 79 -23.50 12.73 -14.04
CA GLU A 79 -23.90 13.41 -15.26
C GLU A 79 -22.84 14.43 -15.69
N PRO A 80 -22.67 14.68 -17.00
CA PRO A 80 -21.73 15.67 -17.49
C PRO A 80 -22.07 17.08 -16.98
N GLY A 81 -21.04 17.84 -16.65
CA GLY A 81 -21.20 19.23 -16.25
C GLY A 81 -21.75 20.10 -17.40
N SER A 82 -22.58 21.10 -17.06
CA SER A 82 -23.09 22.07 -18.04
C SER A 82 -21.99 22.93 -18.69
N SER A 83 -20.82 23.01 -18.06
CA SER A 83 -19.60 23.63 -18.57
C SER A 83 -18.41 22.72 -18.31
N GLU A 84 -17.37 22.85 -19.14
CA GLU A 84 -16.13 22.07 -18.97
C GLU A 84 -15.51 22.35 -17.60
N GLN A 85 -15.22 21.28 -16.84
CA GLN A 85 -14.55 21.38 -15.54
C GLN A 85 -13.08 21.04 -15.69
N THR A 86 -12.19 21.92 -15.23
CA THR A 86 -10.75 21.71 -15.32
C THR A 86 -10.19 21.18 -14.00
N PHE A 87 -9.52 20.04 -14.04
CA PHE A 87 -8.81 19.42 -12.93
C PHE A 87 -7.31 19.54 -13.19
N LYS A 88 -6.54 20.00 -12.21
CA LYS A 88 -5.07 20.07 -12.32
C LYS A 88 -4.44 19.01 -11.45
N ILE A 89 -3.56 18.18 -12.02
CA ILE A 89 -2.81 17.17 -11.29
C ILE A 89 -1.32 17.51 -11.40
N TYR A 90 -0.69 17.76 -10.27
CA TYR A 90 0.73 18.05 -10.14
C TYR A 90 1.46 16.78 -9.70
N VAL A 91 2.30 16.23 -10.59
CA VAL A 91 3.01 14.97 -10.37
C VAL A 91 4.48 15.24 -10.06
N PHE A 92 4.88 15.07 -8.80
CA PHE A 92 6.27 15.16 -8.38
C PHE A 92 7.07 13.92 -8.80
N ASP A 93 8.38 14.09 -8.98
CA ASP A 93 9.30 13.01 -9.39
C ASP A 93 9.39 11.89 -8.34
N ASP A 94 9.25 12.23 -7.05
CA ASP A 94 9.30 11.30 -5.94
C ASP A 94 8.69 11.90 -4.65
N LYS A 95 8.58 11.08 -3.59
CA LYS A 95 8.07 11.50 -2.29
C LYS A 95 8.90 12.61 -1.64
N ALA A 96 10.21 12.64 -1.87
CA ALA A 96 11.08 13.65 -1.25
C ALA A 96 10.83 15.04 -1.85
N ASP A 97 10.67 15.13 -3.17
CA ASP A 97 10.27 16.36 -3.84
C ASP A 97 8.87 16.80 -3.40
N TYR A 98 7.91 15.88 -3.32
CA TYR A 98 6.55 16.15 -2.81
C TYR A 98 6.59 16.81 -1.43
N THR A 99 7.24 16.17 -0.45
CA THR A 99 7.27 16.67 0.93
C THR A 99 8.11 17.93 1.07
N HIS A 100 9.28 18.02 0.42
CA HIS A 100 10.21 19.13 0.65
C HIS A 100 9.97 20.35 -0.23
N LEU A 101 9.63 20.16 -1.51
CA LEU A 101 9.29 21.26 -2.41
C LEU A 101 7.83 21.65 -2.23
N GLY A 102 6.91 20.67 -2.29
CA GLY A 102 5.48 20.91 -2.10
C GLY A 102 5.11 21.44 -0.71
N GLY A 103 5.87 21.08 0.32
CA GLY A 103 5.75 21.64 1.67
C GLY A 103 6.30 23.06 1.84
N SER A 104 6.99 23.61 0.83
CA SER A 104 7.59 24.94 0.92
C SER A 104 6.59 26.05 0.57
N GLU A 105 6.75 27.23 1.19
CA GLU A 105 5.98 28.44 0.84
C GLU A 105 6.11 28.81 -0.64
N ARG A 106 7.25 28.50 -1.27
CA ARG A 106 7.50 28.79 -2.69
C ARG A 106 6.57 28.03 -3.64
N PHE A 107 6.11 26.85 -3.24
CA PHE A 107 5.14 26.08 -4.01
C PHE A 107 3.70 26.42 -3.63
N GLY A 108 3.49 26.99 -2.43
CA GLY A 108 2.16 27.40 -1.96
C GLY A 108 1.19 26.24 -1.72
N SER A 109 1.67 25.00 -1.83
CA SER A 109 0.87 23.78 -1.71
C SER A 109 0.81 23.25 -0.28
N TYR A 110 1.75 23.62 0.60
CA TYR A 110 1.80 23.24 2.02
C TYR A 110 1.55 21.73 2.25
N LEU A 111 2.25 20.91 1.46
CA LEU A 111 2.19 19.45 1.54
C LEU A 111 3.05 18.92 2.70
N GLY A 112 2.65 17.79 3.26
CA GLY A 112 3.34 17.10 4.35
C GLY A 112 3.91 15.75 3.92
N ASP A 113 3.72 14.76 4.78
CA ASP A 113 4.17 13.38 4.58
C ASP A 113 3.06 12.44 4.03
N GLU A 114 1.89 13.01 3.72
CA GLU A 114 0.75 12.31 3.13
C GLU A 114 1.04 11.68 1.74
N GLY A 115 0.19 10.74 1.32
CA GLY A 115 0.34 10.01 0.05
C GLY A 115 -0.08 10.80 -1.18
N GLY A 116 -0.90 11.84 -0.99
CA GLY A 116 -1.41 12.75 -2.00
C GLY A 116 -2.31 13.79 -1.33
N LYS A 117 -2.71 14.81 -2.08
CA LYS A 117 -3.62 15.84 -1.57
C LYS A 117 -4.47 16.50 -2.65
N CYS A 118 -5.78 16.52 -2.44
CA CYS A 118 -6.74 17.26 -3.25
C CYS A 118 -7.19 18.57 -2.57
N TYR A 119 -7.08 19.67 -3.31
CA TYR A 119 -7.59 20.99 -2.94
C TYR A 119 -8.77 21.37 -3.82
N TYR A 120 -9.93 21.58 -3.19
CA TYR A 120 -11.15 22.02 -3.84
C TYR A 120 -11.12 23.52 -4.07
N LYS A 121 -11.28 23.96 -5.33
CA LYS A 121 -11.28 25.37 -5.71
C LYS A 121 -12.69 25.86 -6.04
N GLY A 122 -13.47 25.05 -6.76
CA GLY A 122 -14.85 25.35 -7.12
C GLY A 122 -15.01 26.52 -8.10
N GLU A 123 -13.93 26.97 -8.74
CA GLU A 123 -13.92 28.05 -9.72
C GLU A 123 -14.08 27.49 -11.15
N ALA A 124 -14.59 28.31 -12.07
CA ALA A 124 -14.88 27.89 -13.45
C ALA A 124 -13.61 27.59 -14.27
N ASP A 125 -12.45 28.10 -13.85
CA ASP A 125 -11.16 27.91 -14.50
C ASP A 125 -10.37 26.73 -13.91
N VAL A 126 -10.50 26.47 -12.62
CA VAL A 126 -9.94 25.30 -11.93
C VAL A 126 -10.94 24.80 -10.90
N PHE A 127 -11.42 23.57 -11.09
CA PHE A 127 -12.38 22.95 -10.19
C PHE A 127 -11.69 22.33 -8.97
N ALA A 128 -10.60 21.59 -9.20
CA ALA A 128 -9.78 20.96 -8.17
C ALA A 128 -8.30 20.90 -8.58
N GLU A 129 -7.41 20.98 -7.59
CA GLU A 129 -5.97 20.77 -7.73
C GLU A 129 -5.52 19.56 -6.90
N MET A 130 -4.85 18.61 -7.52
CA MET A 130 -4.35 17.40 -6.87
C MET A 130 -2.83 17.37 -6.94
N TYR A 131 -2.20 16.93 -5.86
CA TYR A 131 -0.75 16.80 -5.76
C TYR A 131 -0.45 15.34 -5.43
N VAL A 132 0.38 14.70 -6.25
CA VAL A 132 0.75 13.28 -6.15
C VAL A 132 2.21 13.11 -6.54
N TYR A 133 2.78 11.92 -6.34
CA TYR A 133 4.18 11.66 -6.66
C TYR A 133 4.42 10.28 -7.26
N GLN A 134 5.55 10.12 -7.93
CA GLN A 134 5.91 8.83 -8.53
C GLN A 134 6.50 7.87 -7.47
N GLN A 135 6.00 6.64 -7.44
CA GLN A 135 6.54 5.53 -6.66
C GLN A 135 6.25 4.22 -7.41
N GLY A 136 7.17 3.82 -8.30
CA GLY A 136 6.83 2.86 -9.36
C GLY A 136 5.93 3.53 -10.40
N GLY A 137 4.61 3.51 -10.17
CA GLY A 137 3.58 4.27 -10.89
C GLY A 137 3.45 5.71 -10.38
N VAL A 138 2.23 6.25 -10.40
CA VAL A 138 1.87 7.49 -9.68
C VAL A 138 1.04 7.09 -8.47
N HIS A 139 1.58 7.30 -7.28
CA HIS A 139 0.95 6.89 -6.04
C HIS A 139 -0.32 7.71 -5.77
N ASN A 140 -1.41 7.05 -5.38
CA ASN A 140 -2.70 7.65 -5.01
C ASN A 140 -3.37 8.50 -6.12
N LEU A 141 -3.03 8.27 -7.39
CA LEU A 141 -3.61 9.05 -8.48
C LEU A 141 -5.13 8.89 -8.55
N GLN A 142 -5.62 7.66 -8.48
CA GLN A 142 -7.05 7.36 -8.59
C GLN A 142 -7.79 7.82 -7.34
N HIS A 143 -7.18 7.66 -6.16
CA HIS A 143 -7.65 8.18 -4.87
C HIS A 143 -7.90 9.69 -4.92
N GLU A 144 -6.87 10.48 -5.27
CA GLU A 144 -7.00 11.94 -5.31
C GLU A 144 -7.95 12.39 -6.42
N PHE A 145 -7.97 11.70 -7.56
CA PHE A 145 -8.92 12.02 -8.63
C PHE A 145 -10.37 11.73 -8.22
N ALA A 146 -10.61 10.64 -7.49
CA ALA A 146 -11.92 10.31 -6.93
C ALA A 146 -12.39 11.35 -5.89
N HIS A 147 -11.49 11.97 -5.11
CA HIS A 147 -11.85 13.12 -4.27
C HIS A 147 -12.43 14.28 -5.10
N GLY A 148 -11.77 14.63 -6.20
CA GLY A 148 -12.27 15.68 -7.09
C GLY A 148 -13.60 15.32 -7.77
N LEU A 149 -13.76 14.07 -8.21
CA LEU A 149 -15.03 13.60 -8.78
C LEU A 149 -16.15 13.57 -7.74
N THR A 150 -15.83 13.25 -6.49
CA THR A 150 -16.77 13.33 -5.36
C THR A 150 -17.21 14.77 -5.11
N TYR A 151 -16.27 15.73 -5.12
CA TYR A 151 -16.58 17.15 -5.00
C TYR A 151 -17.48 17.65 -6.15
N LEU A 152 -17.30 17.11 -7.36
CA LEU A 152 -18.19 17.36 -8.50
C LEU A 152 -19.57 16.76 -8.28
N ALA A 153 -19.62 15.50 -7.84
CA ALA A 153 -20.86 14.75 -7.61
C ALA A 153 -21.72 15.38 -6.52
N THR A 154 -21.13 16.00 -5.50
CA THR A 154 -21.88 16.66 -4.42
C THR A 154 -22.20 18.13 -4.70
N GLY A 155 -21.79 18.68 -5.86
CA GLY A 155 -21.89 20.13 -6.13
C GLY A 155 -21.11 20.97 -5.13
N GLY A 156 -19.98 20.44 -4.64
CA GLY A 156 -19.10 21.08 -3.68
C GLY A 156 -19.54 21.04 -2.22
N LYS A 157 -20.56 20.22 -1.89
CA LYS A 157 -21.00 20.00 -0.50
C LYS A 157 -20.11 18.99 0.22
N SER A 158 -19.94 19.20 1.52
CA SER A 158 -19.15 18.32 2.39
C SER A 158 -19.85 16.99 2.64
N LEU A 159 -19.06 15.92 2.71
CA LEU A 159 -19.47 14.61 3.20
C LEU A 159 -18.87 14.37 4.59
N PRO A 160 -19.42 13.43 5.37
CA PRO A 160 -18.67 12.78 6.44
C PRO A 160 -17.32 12.29 5.90
N THR A 161 -16.24 12.57 6.62
CA THR A 161 -14.85 12.28 6.22
C THR A 161 -14.67 10.81 5.84
N VAL A 162 -15.28 9.90 6.59
CA VAL A 162 -15.29 8.46 6.31
C VAL A 162 -15.89 8.11 4.95
N LEU A 163 -16.98 8.77 4.54
CA LEU A 163 -17.56 8.52 3.22
C LEU A 163 -16.69 9.10 2.10
N MET A 164 -16.12 10.28 2.33
CA MET A 164 -15.21 10.92 1.36
C MET A 164 -13.98 10.06 1.10
N GLU A 165 -13.26 9.65 2.15
CA GLU A 165 -12.08 8.77 2.00
C GLU A 165 -12.45 7.37 1.54
N GLY A 166 -13.58 6.83 2.02
CA GLY A 166 -14.04 5.52 1.59
C GLY A 166 -14.36 5.45 0.10
N ILE A 167 -14.92 6.52 -0.49
CA ILE A 167 -15.16 6.59 -1.94
C ILE A 167 -13.83 6.63 -2.69
N ALA A 168 -12.87 7.42 -2.20
CA ALA A 168 -11.55 7.53 -2.81
C ALA A 168 -10.79 6.19 -2.77
N ASP A 169 -10.75 5.53 -1.62
CA ASP A 169 -10.14 4.21 -1.46
C ASP A 169 -10.84 3.15 -2.33
N TYR A 170 -12.17 3.20 -2.44
CA TYR A 170 -12.92 2.27 -3.29
C TYR A 170 -12.48 2.36 -4.77
N PHE A 171 -12.20 3.56 -5.29
CA PHE A 171 -11.74 3.72 -6.67
C PHE A 171 -10.26 3.46 -6.89
N GLU A 172 -9.40 3.74 -5.91
CA GLU A 172 -7.99 3.34 -5.94
C GLU A 172 -7.85 1.83 -6.12
N HIS A 173 -8.80 1.04 -5.60
CA HIS A 173 -8.73 -0.42 -5.61
C HIS A 173 -9.78 -1.09 -6.52
N HIS A 174 -10.50 -0.33 -7.34
CA HIS A 174 -11.65 -0.84 -8.10
C HIS A 174 -11.25 -1.91 -9.14
N SER A 175 -10.17 -1.67 -9.87
CA SER A 175 -9.65 -2.52 -10.96
C SER A 175 -8.93 -3.76 -10.47
N ASP A 176 -8.43 -3.73 -9.23
CA ASP A 176 -7.63 -4.83 -8.69
C ASP A 176 -8.48 -6.04 -8.32
N HIS A 177 -9.82 -5.91 -8.23
CA HIS A 177 -10.78 -6.94 -7.80
C HIS A 177 -10.37 -7.71 -6.54
N LYS A 178 -9.36 -7.21 -5.83
CA LYS A 178 -8.84 -7.74 -4.60
C LYS A 178 -9.59 -6.99 -3.53
N PHE A 179 -10.40 -7.73 -2.78
CA PHE A 179 -10.67 -7.43 -1.39
C PHE A 179 -9.33 -7.00 -0.74
N ASN A 180 -9.07 -5.69 -0.65
CA ASN A 180 -7.75 -5.19 -0.29
C ASN A 180 -7.62 -5.18 1.24
N ALA A 181 -6.44 -5.55 1.71
CA ALA A 181 -5.99 -5.60 3.10
C ALA A 181 -6.33 -4.36 3.95
N GLN A 182 -6.61 -3.22 3.33
CA GLN A 182 -7.08 -2.00 3.99
C GLN A 182 -8.51 -2.17 4.54
N GLY A 183 -9.51 -2.36 3.66
CA GLY A 183 -10.91 -2.54 4.04
C GLY A 183 -11.17 -3.87 4.75
N SER A 184 -10.44 -4.93 4.38
CA SER A 184 -10.61 -6.24 5.01
C SER A 184 -10.22 -6.22 6.48
N SER A 185 -9.24 -5.38 6.90
CA SER A 185 -8.68 -5.37 8.27
C SER A 185 -9.48 -4.62 9.32
N ILE A 186 -10.64 -4.05 8.96
CA ILE A 186 -11.50 -3.36 9.92
C ILE A 186 -11.94 -4.29 11.07
N ASP A 187 -12.17 -5.57 10.77
CA ASP A 187 -12.44 -6.66 11.72
C ASP A 187 -11.36 -6.79 12.80
N LYS A 188 -10.12 -6.42 12.47
CA LYS A 188 -8.94 -6.48 13.36
C LYS A 188 -8.64 -5.15 14.05
N THR A 189 -9.54 -4.18 13.97
CA THR A 189 -9.41 -2.87 14.63
C THR A 189 -10.50 -2.65 15.66
N GLU A 190 -10.32 -1.64 16.52
CA GLU A 190 -11.35 -1.22 17.48
C GLU A 190 -12.66 -0.79 16.80
N ALA A 191 -12.64 -0.45 15.51
CA ALA A 191 -13.84 -0.07 14.76
C ALA A 191 -14.81 -1.22 14.47
N ALA A 192 -14.40 -2.49 14.58
CA ALA A 192 -15.33 -3.61 14.47
C ALA A 192 -16.48 -3.53 15.50
N ASN A 193 -16.26 -2.80 16.61
CA ASN A 193 -17.25 -2.60 17.67
C ASN A 193 -18.09 -1.32 17.50
N LEU A 194 -17.75 -0.43 16.57
CA LEU A 194 -18.50 0.80 16.34
C LEU A 194 -19.79 0.50 15.58
N ASP A 195 -20.85 1.23 15.89
CA ASP A 195 -22.02 1.29 15.02
C ASP A 195 -21.77 2.26 13.84
N LEU A 196 -22.61 2.19 12.80
CA LEU A 196 -22.52 3.10 11.66
C LEU A 196 -22.65 4.57 12.06
N GLY A 197 -23.33 4.87 13.17
CA GLY A 197 -23.38 6.22 13.74
C GLY A 197 -22.01 6.71 14.20
N GLY A 198 -21.27 5.86 14.92
CA GLY A 198 -19.91 6.09 15.37
C GLY A 198 -18.92 6.16 14.22
N ILE A 199 -19.02 5.23 13.26
CA ILE A 199 -18.19 5.22 12.06
C ILE A 199 -18.34 6.53 11.28
N LEU A 200 -19.58 6.96 10.97
CA LEU A 200 -19.82 8.19 10.22
C LEU A 200 -19.34 9.47 10.94
N ASN A 201 -19.10 9.40 12.25
CA ASN A 201 -18.59 10.52 13.04
C ASN A 201 -17.05 10.53 13.18
N LEU A 202 -16.35 9.51 12.67
CA LEU A 202 -14.88 9.52 12.69
C LEU A 202 -14.36 10.69 11.83
N GLN A 203 -13.28 11.28 12.31
CA GLN A 203 -12.63 12.46 11.73
C GLN A 203 -11.12 12.29 11.77
N TYR A 204 -10.42 13.07 10.96
CA TYR A 204 -8.98 13.16 11.07
C TYR A 204 -8.55 13.71 12.43
N SER A 205 -7.43 13.19 12.92
CA SER A 205 -6.76 13.65 14.12
C SER A 205 -5.25 13.73 13.91
N ALA A 206 -4.53 14.18 14.94
CA ALA A 206 -3.07 14.17 14.95
C ALA A 206 -2.49 12.75 15.11
N ASN A 207 -3.33 11.75 15.39
CA ASN A 207 -2.93 10.36 15.57
C ASN A 207 -3.09 9.60 14.24
N GLY A 208 -1.97 9.12 13.70
CA GLY A 208 -1.96 8.37 12.44
C GLY A 208 -2.78 7.08 12.48
N GLU A 209 -2.90 6.42 13.64
CA GLU A 209 -3.70 5.20 13.78
C GLU A 209 -5.21 5.50 13.69
N GLU A 210 -5.66 6.62 14.29
CA GLU A 210 -7.05 7.09 14.18
C GLU A 210 -7.38 7.49 12.73
N ASN A 211 -6.44 8.12 12.02
CA ASN A 211 -6.60 8.43 10.60
C ASN A 211 -6.72 7.15 9.78
N SER A 212 -5.87 6.15 10.03
CA SER A 212 -5.99 4.84 9.36
C SER A 212 -7.36 4.21 9.57
N LEU A 213 -7.98 4.40 10.73
CA LEU A 213 -9.34 3.91 11.00
C LEU A 213 -10.38 4.55 10.07
N VAL A 214 -10.28 5.85 9.78
CA VAL A 214 -11.17 6.57 8.85
C VAL A 214 -11.15 5.91 7.46
N TYR A 215 -9.95 5.69 6.91
CA TYR A 215 -9.78 5.06 5.60
C TYR A 215 -10.37 3.65 5.55
N LYS A 216 -9.96 2.78 6.50
CA LYS A 216 -10.40 1.38 6.53
C LYS A 216 -11.90 1.23 6.70
N THR A 217 -12.49 1.98 7.64
CA THR A 217 -13.93 1.96 7.90
C THR A 217 -14.72 2.55 6.74
N GLY A 218 -14.21 3.62 6.12
CA GLY A 218 -14.78 4.22 4.93
C GLY A 218 -14.83 3.24 3.78
N HIS A 219 -13.70 2.65 3.43
CA HIS A 219 -13.60 1.73 2.32
C HIS A 219 -14.55 0.53 2.49
N ALA A 220 -14.55 -0.11 3.66
CA ALA A 220 -15.44 -1.22 3.95
C ALA A 220 -16.93 -0.83 3.84
N LEU A 221 -17.30 0.35 4.35
CA LEU A 221 -18.67 0.87 4.23
C LEU A 221 -19.06 1.13 2.77
N ILE A 222 -18.17 1.72 1.96
CA ILE A 222 -18.48 1.97 0.55
C ILE A 222 -18.61 0.65 -0.22
N MET A 223 -17.74 -0.33 0.03
CA MET A 223 -17.86 -1.66 -0.56
C MET A 223 -19.21 -2.30 -0.24
N TYR A 224 -19.60 -2.31 1.03
CA TYR A 224 -20.89 -2.82 1.47
C TYR A 224 -22.06 -2.12 0.77
N LEU A 225 -22.05 -0.79 0.75
CA LEU A 225 -23.11 -0.01 0.11
C LEU A 225 -23.17 -0.29 -1.40
N GLN A 226 -22.04 -0.36 -2.08
CA GLN A 226 -22.01 -0.68 -3.52
C GLN A 226 -22.51 -2.11 -3.81
N GLU A 227 -22.30 -3.06 -2.90
CA GLU A 227 -22.77 -4.44 -3.07
C GLU A 227 -24.27 -4.60 -2.75
N LYS A 228 -24.74 -4.01 -1.64
CA LYS A 228 -26.09 -4.26 -1.10
C LYS A 228 -27.12 -3.21 -1.50
N ASP A 229 -26.74 -1.95 -1.59
CA ASP A 229 -27.63 -0.84 -1.96
C ASP A 229 -26.85 0.28 -2.68
N PRO A 230 -26.41 0.06 -3.94
CA PRO A 230 -25.61 1.03 -4.67
C PRO A 230 -26.36 2.33 -4.96
N SER A 231 -27.71 2.30 -4.95
CA SER A 231 -28.55 3.50 -5.09
C SER A 231 -28.40 4.45 -3.91
N LEU A 232 -28.26 3.94 -2.69
CA LEU A 232 -28.30 4.76 -1.48
C LEU A 232 -27.21 5.83 -1.46
N LEU A 233 -25.96 5.45 -1.76
CA LEU A 233 -24.85 6.40 -1.80
C LEU A 233 -24.96 7.34 -3.00
N ARG A 234 -25.36 6.83 -4.17
CA ARG A 234 -25.60 7.63 -5.38
C ARG A 234 -26.63 8.73 -5.11
N ASP A 235 -27.79 8.36 -4.60
CA ASP A 235 -28.91 9.27 -4.40
C ASP A 235 -28.60 10.28 -3.27
N TYR A 236 -27.78 9.88 -2.28
CA TYR A 236 -27.23 10.80 -1.30
C TYR A 236 -26.34 11.88 -1.90
N LEU A 237 -25.39 11.51 -2.77
CA LEU A 237 -24.53 12.48 -3.46
C LEU A 237 -25.37 13.44 -4.33
N ASP A 238 -26.37 12.92 -5.03
CA ASP A 238 -27.25 13.73 -5.87
C ASP A 238 -28.14 14.69 -5.05
N ALA A 239 -28.71 14.22 -3.92
CA ALA A 239 -29.48 15.09 -3.02
C ALA A 239 -28.63 16.25 -2.48
N LEU A 240 -27.35 16.01 -2.19
CA LEU A 240 -26.39 17.06 -1.81
C LEU A 240 -26.18 18.05 -2.96
N ARG A 241 -25.97 17.56 -4.18
CA ARG A 241 -25.78 18.37 -5.39
C ARG A 241 -26.97 19.27 -5.68
N GLN A 242 -28.18 18.75 -5.50
CA GLN A 242 -29.43 19.49 -5.66
C GLN A 242 -29.71 20.47 -4.52
N GLY A 243 -28.94 20.41 -3.43
CA GLY A 243 -29.16 21.23 -2.24
C GLY A 243 -30.39 20.81 -1.42
N ASN A 244 -30.88 19.58 -1.59
CA ASN A 244 -32.01 19.05 -0.84
C ASN A 244 -31.56 18.57 0.55
N SER A 245 -31.60 19.47 1.53
CA SER A 245 -31.09 19.19 2.88
C SER A 245 -31.89 18.14 3.64
N ASP A 246 -33.18 18.01 3.36
CA ASP A 246 -34.05 17.08 4.09
C ASP A 246 -33.86 15.65 3.56
N GLU A 247 -33.77 15.52 2.24
CA GLU A 247 -33.49 14.25 1.57
C GLU A 247 -32.07 13.74 1.88
N SER A 248 -31.06 14.62 1.83
CA SER A 248 -29.68 14.23 2.18
C SER A 248 -29.54 13.77 3.65
N LYS A 249 -30.28 14.38 4.59
CA LYS A 249 -30.37 13.90 5.98
C LYS A 249 -31.11 12.56 6.08
N SER A 250 -32.13 12.34 5.25
CA SER A 250 -32.84 11.05 5.18
C SER A 250 -31.87 9.95 4.77
N PHE A 251 -31.12 10.13 3.68
CA PHE A 251 -30.17 9.13 3.23
C PHE A 251 -29.07 8.83 4.25
N LEU A 252 -28.57 9.83 4.97
CA LEU A 252 -27.64 9.60 6.09
C LEU A 252 -28.27 8.76 7.22
N LYS A 253 -29.56 8.93 7.48
CA LYS A 253 -30.30 8.12 8.45
C LYS A 253 -30.50 6.70 7.92
N ASP A 254 -30.79 6.56 6.63
CA ASP A 254 -30.97 5.28 5.98
C ASP A 254 -29.65 4.50 6.00
N ILE A 255 -28.50 5.11 5.66
CA ILE A 255 -27.17 4.50 5.81
C ILE A 255 -26.97 3.99 7.25
N LYS A 256 -27.28 4.80 8.27
CA LYS A 256 -27.19 4.36 9.68
C LYS A 256 -28.12 3.19 10.02
N GLY A 257 -29.23 3.05 9.29
CA GLY A 257 -30.17 1.95 9.43
C GLY A 257 -29.60 0.59 9.02
N HIS A 258 -28.51 0.56 8.23
CA HIS A 258 -27.85 -0.66 7.79
C HIS A 258 -26.89 -1.25 8.83
N ASP A 259 -26.89 -0.79 10.09
CA ASP A 259 -25.86 -1.17 11.09
C ASP A 259 -25.72 -2.68 11.29
N ALA A 260 -26.85 -3.38 11.48
CA ALA A 260 -26.85 -4.82 11.69
C ALA A 260 -26.39 -5.58 10.44
N ASP A 261 -26.91 -5.21 9.27
CA ASP A 261 -26.58 -5.84 7.99
C ASP A 261 -25.12 -5.60 7.61
N PHE A 262 -24.60 -4.40 7.88
CA PHE A 262 -23.18 -4.07 7.69
C PHE A 262 -22.28 -4.91 8.60
N LYS A 263 -22.64 -5.07 9.89
CA LYS A 263 -21.89 -5.94 10.82
C LYS A 263 -21.91 -7.40 10.38
N SER A 264 -23.05 -7.91 9.92
CA SER A 264 -23.15 -9.25 9.36
C SER A 264 -22.28 -9.39 8.11
N TRP A 265 -22.36 -8.42 7.19
CA TRP A 265 -21.52 -8.42 5.99
C TRP A 265 -20.03 -8.37 6.33
N LEU A 266 -19.62 -7.56 7.31
CA LEU A 266 -18.23 -7.51 7.78
C LEU A 266 -17.75 -8.85 8.31
N ALA A 267 -18.57 -9.57 9.08
CA ALA A 267 -18.22 -10.90 9.59
C ALA A 267 -18.11 -11.94 8.46
N GLU A 268 -18.93 -11.82 7.41
CA GLU A 268 -18.86 -12.70 6.24
C GLU A 268 -17.67 -12.38 5.31
N ASN A 269 -17.11 -11.18 5.43
CA ASN A 269 -16.07 -10.66 4.55
C ASN A 269 -14.83 -10.20 5.34
N ASP A 270 -14.62 -10.79 6.52
CA ASP A 270 -13.53 -10.41 7.40
C ASP A 270 -12.16 -10.80 6.81
N THR A 271 -11.08 -10.25 7.39
CA THR A 271 -9.72 -10.55 6.90
C THR A 271 -9.44 -12.04 7.02
N GLU A 272 -9.97 -12.71 8.05
CA GLU A 272 -9.75 -14.14 8.26
C GLU A 272 -10.29 -14.96 7.09
N THR A 273 -11.58 -14.80 6.79
CA THR A 273 -12.30 -15.42 5.69
C THR A 273 -11.67 -15.10 4.33
N ALA A 274 -11.29 -13.84 4.10
CA ALA A 274 -10.62 -13.44 2.87
C ALA A 274 -9.24 -14.12 2.71
N MET A 275 -8.47 -14.20 3.81
CA MET A 275 -7.14 -14.83 3.80
C MET A 275 -7.22 -16.36 3.71
N GLU A 276 -8.25 -16.99 4.27
CA GLU A 276 -8.56 -18.41 4.08
C GLU A 276 -8.85 -18.73 2.62
N HIS A 277 -9.70 -17.94 1.95
CA HIS A 277 -9.97 -18.09 0.52
C HIS A 277 -8.72 -17.94 -0.35
N LEU A 278 -7.79 -17.08 0.04
CA LEU A 278 -6.51 -16.87 -0.63
C LEU A 278 -5.43 -17.88 -0.22
N ASN A 279 -5.70 -18.74 0.76
CA ASN A 279 -4.73 -19.65 1.39
C ASN A 279 -3.45 -18.90 1.83
N ALA A 280 -3.62 -17.70 2.37
CA ALA A 280 -2.53 -16.85 2.83
C ALA A 280 -1.98 -17.34 4.19
N LEU A 281 -0.69 -17.09 4.42
CA LEU A 281 0.00 -17.48 5.66
C LEU A 281 0.15 -16.27 6.58
N GLN A 282 -0.12 -16.46 7.87
CA GLN A 282 0.08 -15.44 8.90
C GLN A 282 1.49 -15.56 9.50
N VAL A 283 2.18 -14.43 9.66
CA VAL A 283 3.45 -14.38 10.39
C VAL A 283 3.20 -13.89 11.81
N THR A 284 3.47 -14.73 12.80
CA THR A 284 3.30 -14.43 14.22
C THR A 284 4.64 -14.42 14.95
N LYS A 285 4.67 -13.75 16.11
CA LYS A 285 5.85 -13.72 16.97
C LYS A 285 6.02 -15.10 17.62
N GLY A 286 7.09 -15.79 17.26
CA GLY A 286 7.47 -17.10 17.79
C GLY A 286 8.43 -17.00 18.99
N ASP A 287 9.18 -18.08 19.19
CA ASP A 287 10.07 -18.23 20.34
C ASP A 287 11.10 -17.11 20.46
N PHE A 288 11.39 -16.69 21.68
CA PHE A 288 12.52 -15.82 21.95
C PHE A 288 13.84 -16.48 21.51
N ILE A 289 14.70 -15.71 20.84
CA ILE A 289 16.01 -16.16 20.39
C ILE A 289 17.10 -15.57 21.28
N ALA A 290 17.20 -14.24 21.34
CA ALA A 290 18.30 -13.53 22.00
C ALA A 290 17.96 -12.06 22.24
N THR A 291 18.81 -11.36 23.00
CA THR A 291 18.85 -9.89 23.05
C THR A 291 20.11 -9.35 22.39
N GLY A 292 20.05 -8.12 21.88
CA GLY A 292 21.19 -7.40 21.31
C GLY A 292 21.06 -5.90 21.45
N GLN A 293 22.09 -5.17 21.03
CA GLN A 293 22.10 -3.71 21.00
C GLN A 293 22.13 -3.23 19.55
N GLU A 294 21.14 -2.42 19.15
CA GLU A 294 21.09 -1.83 17.81
C GLU A 294 20.90 -0.32 17.86
N ILE A 295 21.25 0.35 16.77
CA ILE A 295 21.02 1.79 16.61
C ILE A 295 19.64 1.99 15.97
N VAL A 296 18.69 2.52 16.73
CA VAL A 296 17.34 2.83 16.26
C VAL A 296 17.09 4.32 16.45
N GLY A 297 16.88 5.04 15.34
CA GLY A 297 16.70 6.49 15.38
C GLY A 297 17.94 7.26 15.86
N GLY A 298 19.14 6.70 15.67
CA GLY A 298 20.40 7.33 16.08
C GLY A 298 20.84 7.03 17.52
N GLU A 299 20.06 6.29 18.30
CA GLU A 299 20.38 5.89 19.67
C GLU A 299 20.60 4.38 19.79
N ILE A 300 21.53 3.96 20.67
CA ILE A 300 21.76 2.54 20.98
C ILE A 300 20.65 2.05 21.91
N LYS A 301 19.85 1.06 21.46
CA LYS A 301 18.76 0.45 22.21
C LYS A 301 18.97 -1.04 22.37
N ASN A 302 18.54 -1.59 23.50
CA ASN A 302 18.48 -3.05 23.70
C ASN A 302 17.23 -3.59 22.99
N ILE A 303 17.43 -4.54 22.07
CA ILE A 303 16.36 -5.18 21.29
C ILE A 303 16.33 -6.67 21.61
N SER A 304 15.13 -7.25 21.58
CA SER A 304 14.92 -8.71 21.70
C SER A 304 14.54 -9.29 20.34
N TYR A 305 15.22 -10.36 19.95
CA TYR A 305 14.97 -11.11 18.72
C TYR A 305 14.12 -12.34 19.03
N TYR A 306 13.15 -12.60 18.15
CA TYR A 306 12.23 -13.72 18.23
C TYR A 306 12.21 -14.45 16.89
N LYS A 307 11.88 -15.75 16.88
CA LYS A 307 11.53 -16.45 15.66
C LYS A 307 10.25 -15.86 15.10
N ALA A 308 10.08 -15.94 13.80
CA ALA A 308 8.81 -15.71 13.14
C ALA A 308 8.15 -17.07 12.90
N ASN A 309 6.99 -17.30 13.51
CA ASN A 309 6.13 -18.43 13.22
C ASN A 309 5.32 -18.13 11.97
N ILE A 310 5.04 -19.16 11.19
CA ILE A 310 4.23 -19.09 9.99
C ILE A 310 3.10 -20.08 10.18
N GLU A 311 1.91 -19.54 10.33
CA GLU A 311 0.71 -20.29 10.63
C GLU A 311 -0.25 -20.15 9.46
N LYS A 312 -1.05 -21.18 9.22
CA LYS A 312 -2.32 -20.99 8.52
C LYS A 312 -3.20 -20.10 9.38
N ILE A 313 -4.20 -19.52 8.73
CA ILE A 313 -5.20 -18.70 9.39
C ILE A 313 -5.96 -19.47 10.49
N ASP A 314 -6.23 -20.76 10.29
CA ASP A 314 -6.83 -21.66 11.30
C ASP A 314 -5.91 -21.98 12.51
N GLY A 315 -4.73 -21.34 12.58
CA GLY A 315 -3.75 -21.50 13.64
C GLY A 315 -2.86 -22.74 13.48
N GLU A 316 -3.01 -23.54 12.41
CA GLU A 316 -2.10 -24.64 12.14
C GLU A 316 -0.70 -24.08 11.82
N ASN A 317 0.27 -24.36 12.67
CA ASN A 317 1.66 -24.02 12.39
C ASN A 317 2.15 -24.79 11.16
N VAL A 318 2.47 -24.06 10.09
CA VAL A 318 3.01 -24.63 8.85
C VAL A 318 4.51 -24.37 8.68
N GLY A 319 5.12 -23.73 9.67
CA GLY A 319 6.55 -23.58 9.75
C GLY A 319 6.99 -22.48 10.69
N SER A 320 8.29 -22.41 10.90
CA SER A 320 8.96 -21.28 11.53
C SER A 320 10.14 -20.89 10.65
N PHE A 321 10.44 -19.60 10.53
CA PHE A 321 11.69 -19.19 9.92
C PHE A 321 12.86 -19.71 10.76
N SER A 322 13.83 -20.34 10.08
CA SER A 322 15.08 -20.79 10.67
C SER A 322 15.82 -19.59 11.29
N PRO A 323 16.69 -19.77 12.32
CA PRO A 323 17.62 -18.72 12.76
C PRO A 323 18.65 -18.30 11.70
N VAL A 324 18.54 -18.85 10.49
CA VAL A 324 19.23 -18.44 9.28
C VAL A 324 18.63 -17.12 8.82
N GLU A 325 19.47 -16.09 8.75
CA GLU A 325 19.05 -14.81 8.21
C GLU A 325 18.92 -14.93 6.68
N HIS A 326 17.85 -14.39 6.12
CA HIS A 326 17.64 -14.31 4.68
C HIS A 326 17.83 -12.86 4.26
N VAL A 327 18.84 -12.59 3.43
CA VAL A 327 19.12 -11.26 2.88
C VAL A 327 18.96 -11.27 1.37
N ALA A 328 18.35 -10.23 0.81
CA ALA A 328 18.25 -10.03 -0.62
C ALA A 328 19.07 -8.80 -1.03
N PHE A 329 19.85 -8.92 -2.09
CA PHE A 329 20.57 -7.79 -2.69
C PHE A 329 20.53 -7.93 -4.21
N TYR A 330 19.96 -6.93 -4.89
CA TYR A 330 19.62 -6.98 -6.32
C TYR A 330 18.77 -8.21 -6.67
N ASP A 331 19.28 -9.09 -7.53
CA ASP A 331 18.64 -10.29 -8.07
C ASP A 331 19.09 -11.58 -7.36
N VAL A 332 19.75 -11.47 -6.21
CA VAL A 332 20.25 -12.61 -5.42
C VAL A 332 19.59 -12.62 -4.04
N ALA A 333 18.94 -13.74 -3.72
CA ALA A 333 18.57 -14.06 -2.35
C ALA A 333 19.68 -14.92 -1.73
N ARG A 334 20.01 -14.68 -0.46
CA ARG A 334 21.05 -15.40 0.28
C ARG A 334 20.53 -15.83 1.64
N ALA A 335 20.70 -17.11 1.94
CA ALA A 335 20.49 -17.66 3.28
C ALA A 335 21.83 -17.68 4.03
N VAL A 336 21.87 -17.10 5.24
CA VAL A 336 23.06 -16.96 6.08
C VAL A 336 22.84 -17.65 7.41
N ASN A 337 23.61 -18.71 7.69
CA ASN A 337 23.65 -19.28 9.02
C ASN A 337 24.48 -18.35 9.92
N ARG A 338 23.84 -17.56 10.78
CA ARG A 338 24.54 -16.60 11.65
C ARG A 338 25.46 -17.24 12.70
N ALA A 339 25.26 -18.52 13.03
CA ALA A 339 26.14 -19.22 13.97
C ALA A 339 27.48 -19.62 13.33
N THR A 340 27.50 -19.92 12.03
CA THR A 340 28.71 -20.37 11.31
C THR A 340 29.21 -19.37 10.27
N ASN A 341 28.43 -18.34 9.96
CA ASN A 341 28.58 -17.44 8.82
C ASN A 341 28.64 -18.16 7.46
N ASP A 342 28.11 -19.37 7.37
CA ASP A 342 27.92 -20.02 6.07
C ASP A 342 26.80 -19.37 5.29
N THR A 343 27.00 -19.28 3.98
CA THR A 343 26.08 -18.62 3.07
C THR A 343 25.69 -19.59 1.97
N LEU A 344 24.41 -19.57 1.62
CA LEU A 344 23.85 -20.30 0.50
C LEU A 344 23.12 -19.30 -0.40
N ASP A 345 23.63 -19.14 -1.61
CA ASP A 345 23.08 -18.24 -2.62
C ASP A 345 21.95 -18.96 -3.34
N ILE A 346 20.82 -18.27 -3.51
CA ILE A 346 19.61 -18.80 -4.12
C ILE A 346 19.42 -18.10 -5.46
N SER A 347 19.48 -18.89 -6.53
CA SER A 347 19.25 -18.41 -7.89
C SER A 347 17.84 -17.85 -8.06
N LYS A 348 17.73 -16.84 -8.92
CA LYS A 348 16.52 -16.03 -9.13
C LYS A 348 15.28 -16.84 -9.45
N GLU A 349 15.45 -17.89 -10.25
CA GLU A 349 14.36 -18.79 -10.61
C GLU A 349 13.77 -19.54 -9.40
N TYR A 350 14.49 -19.63 -8.28
CA TYR A 350 14.07 -20.29 -7.03
C TYR A 350 13.63 -19.31 -5.91
N HIS A 351 13.30 -18.06 -6.22
CA HIS A 351 12.93 -17.03 -5.23
C HIS A 351 11.50 -17.17 -4.65
N PHE A 352 10.82 -18.28 -4.91
CA PHE A 352 9.53 -18.59 -4.30
C PHE A 352 9.71 -19.45 -3.04
N LEU A 353 8.73 -19.40 -2.14
CA LEU A 353 8.70 -20.26 -0.95
C LEU A 353 7.55 -21.25 -1.07
N LYS A 354 7.84 -22.52 -0.76
CA LYS A 354 6.88 -23.61 -0.75
C LYS A 354 6.91 -24.31 0.61
N ALA A 355 5.73 -24.66 1.13
CA ALA A 355 5.60 -25.52 2.29
C ALA A 355 5.83 -27.00 1.90
N VAL A 356 6.71 -27.68 2.61
CA VAL A 356 7.04 -29.10 2.41
C VAL A 356 6.94 -29.85 3.73
N LYS A 357 6.47 -31.10 3.68
CA LYS A 357 6.49 -31.99 4.84
C LYS A 357 7.83 -32.71 4.90
N THR A 358 8.56 -32.56 6.00
CA THR A 358 9.76 -33.35 6.27
C THR A 358 9.40 -34.78 6.69
N THR A 359 10.40 -35.66 6.66
CA THR A 359 10.23 -37.10 6.96
C THR A 359 9.76 -37.39 8.38
N ASP A 360 9.93 -36.44 9.30
CA ASP A 360 9.43 -36.47 10.68
C ASP A 360 8.01 -35.89 10.82
N GLY A 361 7.36 -35.53 9.70
CA GLY A 361 6.01 -34.98 9.67
C GLY A 361 5.91 -33.48 9.93
N GLN A 362 7.03 -32.78 10.21
CA GLN A 362 7.01 -31.33 10.38
C GLN A 362 6.80 -30.62 9.03
N VAL A 363 6.09 -29.50 9.02
CA VAL A 363 5.99 -28.64 7.83
C VAL A 363 7.09 -27.58 7.91
N LYS A 364 7.85 -27.42 6.83
CA LYS A 364 8.93 -26.42 6.71
C LYS A 364 8.77 -25.65 5.40
N LEU A 365 9.26 -24.41 5.37
CA LEU A 365 9.40 -23.67 4.13
C LEU A 365 10.73 -24.00 3.45
N THR A 366 10.69 -24.13 2.13
CA THR A 366 11.86 -24.28 1.28
C THR A 366 11.78 -23.36 0.07
N TYR A 367 12.93 -22.95 -0.44
CA TYR A 367 13.00 -22.25 -1.72
C TYR A 367 12.54 -23.15 -2.85
N SER A 368 11.79 -22.62 -3.80
CA SER A 368 11.30 -23.35 -4.96
C SER A 368 11.23 -22.48 -6.20
N ASP A 369 11.19 -23.12 -7.36
CA ASP A 369 10.84 -22.42 -8.60
C ASP A 369 9.34 -22.13 -8.69
N GLN A 370 8.94 -21.39 -9.73
CA GLN A 370 7.55 -21.03 -9.98
C GLN A 370 6.65 -22.26 -10.18
N GLN A 371 7.21 -23.41 -10.56
CA GLN A 371 6.51 -24.67 -10.77
C GLN A 371 6.47 -25.52 -9.48
N GLY A 372 7.05 -25.05 -8.38
CA GLY A 372 7.07 -25.72 -7.08
C GLY A 372 8.16 -26.80 -6.94
N ASN A 373 9.15 -26.84 -7.84
CA ASN A 373 10.33 -27.69 -7.71
C ASN A 373 11.29 -27.08 -6.68
N GLU A 374 11.69 -27.87 -5.70
CA GLU A 374 12.42 -27.37 -4.54
C GLU A 374 13.90 -27.14 -4.88
N TYR A 375 14.45 -26.01 -4.43
CA TYR A 375 15.84 -25.63 -4.68
C TYR A 375 16.83 -26.66 -4.16
N GLN A 376 16.50 -27.34 -3.05
CA GLN A 376 17.32 -28.42 -2.48
C GLN A 376 17.58 -29.58 -3.46
N ASN A 377 16.71 -29.76 -4.46
CA ASN A 377 16.85 -30.81 -5.45
C ASN A 377 17.72 -30.39 -6.65
N SER A 378 18.02 -29.10 -6.79
CA SER A 378 18.84 -28.55 -7.86
C SER A 378 20.30 -29.00 -7.78
N GLN A 379 21.00 -29.03 -8.92
CA GLN A 379 22.43 -29.31 -8.94
C GLN A 379 23.24 -28.20 -8.27
N GLU A 380 22.78 -26.96 -8.39
CA GLU A 380 23.40 -25.79 -7.78
C GLU A 380 23.43 -25.90 -6.25
N TYR A 381 22.28 -26.16 -5.63
CA TYR A 381 22.20 -26.37 -4.19
C TYR A 381 23.17 -27.45 -3.72
N LYS A 382 23.22 -28.60 -4.41
CA LYS A 382 24.11 -29.72 -4.07
C LYS A 382 25.57 -29.31 -4.11
N MET A 383 25.99 -28.54 -5.12
CA MET A 383 27.36 -28.03 -5.21
C MET A 383 27.70 -27.03 -4.10
N GLN A 384 26.79 -26.11 -3.79
CA GLN A 384 26.98 -25.14 -2.71
C GLN A 384 27.03 -25.82 -1.34
N ALA A 385 26.14 -26.77 -1.08
CA ALA A 385 26.12 -27.57 0.14
C ALA A 385 27.42 -28.37 0.31
N LEU A 386 27.91 -29.03 -0.74
CA LEU A 386 29.20 -29.74 -0.73
C LEU A 386 30.36 -28.80 -0.40
N ARG A 387 30.38 -27.59 -0.98
CA ARG A 387 31.40 -26.57 -0.70
C ARG A 387 31.37 -26.12 0.76
N ILE A 388 30.19 -25.91 1.32
CA ILE A 388 30.03 -25.57 2.74
C ILE A 388 30.54 -26.72 3.62
N LEU A 389 30.07 -27.95 3.38
CA LEU A 389 30.47 -29.14 4.15
C LEU A 389 31.97 -29.43 4.08
N SER A 390 32.62 -29.15 2.94
CA SER A 390 34.06 -29.32 2.78
C SER A 390 34.89 -28.47 3.74
N LYS A 391 34.36 -27.33 4.21
CA LYS A 391 35.04 -26.47 5.22
C LYS A 391 35.18 -27.17 6.57
N TYR A 392 34.35 -28.17 6.84
CA TYR A 392 34.28 -28.90 8.11
C TYR A 392 34.92 -30.30 8.00
N GLY A 393 35.56 -30.59 6.87
CA GLY A 393 35.93 -31.92 6.40
C GLY A 393 37.26 -32.53 6.88
N GLU A 394 37.70 -32.30 8.13
CA GLU A 394 38.69 -33.18 8.78
C GLU A 394 38.08 -34.11 9.86
N ASN A 395 36.85 -33.87 10.32
CA ASN A 395 36.23 -34.67 11.39
C ASN A 395 35.11 -35.64 10.96
N LEU A 396 34.79 -35.73 9.67
CA LEU A 396 33.70 -36.61 9.19
C LEU A 396 34.17 -37.96 8.62
N THR A 397 35.47 -38.19 8.47
CA THR A 397 36.06 -39.45 7.97
C THR A 397 36.19 -40.56 9.03
N MET A 398 35.99 -40.26 10.33
CA MET A 398 36.16 -41.22 11.44
C MET A 398 34.88 -41.98 11.83
N MET A 399 33.70 -41.63 11.31
CA MET A 399 32.45 -42.37 11.59
C MET A 399 32.11 -43.45 10.55
N GLY A 400 32.93 -43.63 9.50
CA GLY A 400 32.73 -44.64 8.46
C GLY A 400 33.47 -45.97 8.65
N LYS A 401 34.19 -46.17 9.76
CA LYS A 401 34.91 -47.42 10.07
C LYS A 401 34.66 -47.90 11.49
N LYS A 402 33.45 -48.42 11.73
CA LYS A 402 33.19 -49.54 12.65
C LYS A 402 31.99 -50.33 12.13
N THR A 403 32.27 -51.32 11.28
CA THR A 403 31.52 -52.58 11.26
C THR A 403 31.99 -53.45 12.41
#